data_AF-A0A930H3J1-F1
#
_entry.id   AF-A0A930H3J1-F1
#
_cell.length_a   1.000
_cell.length_b   1.000
_cell.length_c   1.000
_cell.angle_alpha   90.00
_cell.angle_beta   90.00
_cell.angle_gamma   90.00
#
_symmetry.space_group_name_H-M   'P 1'
#
loop_
_entity.id
_entity.type
_entity.pdbx_description
1 polymer ?
#
loop_
_entity_poly.entity_id
_entity_poly.type
_entity_poly.pdbx_seq_one_letter_code
_entity_poly.pdbx_strand_id
1 'polypeptide(L)'
;MKLIKAEFKKSLIEAASYYPDYIVGLLTDILLLVIVMNTEEEQEEKLFAYLLWVLVNGVLSEASLCISTEKQMGTLQNLMIKPYSIMQIISVKTLIWFMINSVKALICIGIASLFIKLSFRFEYFYIVILVCFGCMGISYI
;
A
#
# COMPACT_ATOMS: atom_id res chain seq x y z
N MET A 1 3.73 -21.78 -2.69
CA MET A 1 2.30 -21.48 -2.44
C MET A 1 1.90 -21.42 -0.97
N LYS A 2 2.42 -22.28 -0.06
CA LYS A 2 2.08 -22.20 1.38
C LYS A 2 2.53 -20.89 2.05
N LEU A 3 3.68 -20.34 1.64
CA LEU A 3 4.24 -19.08 2.18
C LEU A 3 3.30 -17.89 1.91
N ILE A 4 2.93 -17.66 0.64
CA ILE A 4 2.03 -16.57 0.25
C ILE A 4 0.69 -16.66 1.00
N LYS A 5 0.10 -17.86 1.10
CA LYS A 5 -1.18 -18.05 1.79
C LYS A 5 -1.06 -17.80 3.30
N ALA A 6 0.07 -18.17 3.91
CA ALA A 6 0.32 -17.96 5.33
C ALA A 6 0.56 -16.48 5.64
N GLU A 7 1.39 -15.81 4.84
CA GLU A 7 1.64 -14.37 4.93
C GLU A 7 0.35 -13.58 4.71
N PHE A 8 -0.43 -13.93 3.68
CA PHE A 8 -1.69 -13.25 3.40
C PHE A 8 -2.69 -13.39 4.57
N LYS A 9 -2.79 -14.60 5.15
CA LYS A 9 -3.66 -14.83 6.31
C LYS A 9 -3.16 -14.07 7.54
N LYS A 10 -1.84 -14.01 7.75
CA LYS A 10 -1.24 -13.26 8.85
C LYS A 10 -1.50 -11.77 8.70
N SER A 11 -1.17 -11.19 7.55
CA SER A 11 -1.38 -9.77 7.25
C SER A 11 -2.86 -9.38 7.33
N LEU A 12 -3.79 -10.26 6.94
CA LEU A 12 -5.23 -10.00 7.14
C LEU A 12 -5.64 -9.99 8.61
N ILE A 13 -5.08 -10.87 9.45
CA ILE A 13 -5.36 -10.90 10.89
C ILE A 13 -4.76 -9.67 11.58
N GLU A 14 -3.56 -9.25 11.18
CA GLU A 14 -2.93 -8.01 11.65
C GLU A 14 -3.75 -6.80 11.23
N ALA A 15 -4.14 -6.72 9.95
CA ALA A 15 -5.00 -5.67 9.43
C ALA A 15 -6.35 -5.59 10.17
N ALA A 16 -6.95 -6.73 10.49
CA ALA A 16 -8.19 -6.80 11.25
C ALA A 16 -8.01 -6.46 12.74
N SER A 17 -6.84 -6.72 13.33
CA SER A 17 -6.56 -6.39 14.74
C SER A 17 -6.32 -4.90 14.94
N TYR A 18 -5.67 -4.25 13.97
CA TYR A 18 -5.41 -2.81 13.97
C TYR A 18 -6.43 -2.02 13.14
N TYR A 19 -7.63 -2.57 12.92
CA TYR A 19 -8.70 -1.93 12.15
C TYR A 19 -9.02 -0.48 12.58
N PRO A 20 -8.96 -0.07 13.87
CA PRO A 20 -9.26 1.31 14.25
C PRO A 20 -8.25 2.30 13.67
N ASP A 21 -6.98 1.91 13.60
CA ASP A 21 -5.91 2.74 13.06
C ASP A 21 -6.06 2.91 11.54
N TYR A 22 -6.45 1.86 10.82
CA TYR A 22 -6.77 1.95 9.40
C TYR A 22 -7.99 2.83 9.11
N ILE A 23 -9.00 2.85 9.98
CA ILE A 23 -10.16 3.75 9.84
C ILE A 23 -9.73 5.20 10.02
N VAL A 24 -8.96 5.50 11.07
CA VAL A 24 -8.46 6.87 11.31
C VAL A 24 -7.57 7.30 10.15
N GLY A 25 -6.65 6.44 9.70
CA GLY A 25 -5.79 6.69 8.55
C GLY A 25 -6.56 6.86 7.23
N LEU A 26 -7.74 6.26 7.09
CA LEU A 26 -8.60 6.47 5.93
C LEU A 26 -9.35 7.81 6.01
N LEU A 27 -9.82 8.18 7.20
CA LEU A 27 -10.44 9.49 7.43
C LEU A 27 -9.46 10.64 7.20
N THR A 28 -8.21 10.51 7.66
CA THR A 28 -7.17 11.52 7.41
C THR A 28 -6.88 11.66 5.92
N ASP A 29 -6.84 10.55 5.18
CA ASP A 29 -6.61 10.58 3.73
C ASP A 29 -7.77 11.25 3.00
N ILE A 30 -9.02 11.02 3.43
CA ILE A 30 -10.19 11.72 2.85
C ILE A 30 -10.10 13.22 3.13
N LEU A 31 -9.78 13.63 4.35
CA LEU A 31 -9.67 15.06 4.70
C LEU A 31 -8.57 15.75 3.88
N LEU A 32 -7.41 15.10 3.75
CA LEU A 32 -6.31 15.60 2.93
C LEU A 32 -6.68 15.65 1.45
N LEU A 33 -7.40 14.64 0.93
CA LEU A 33 -7.92 14.66 -0.44
C LEU A 33 -8.78 15.91 -0.67
N VAL A 34 -9.72 16.23 0.22
CA VAL A 34 -10.58 17.43 0.09
C VAL A 34 -9.74 18.71 0.07
N ILE A 35 -8.69 18.80 0.90
CA ILE A 35 -7.78 19.96 0.91
C ILE A 35 -7.02 20.08 -0.41
N VAL A 36 -6.43 18.97 -0.87
CA VAL A 36 -5.65 18.93 -2.13
C VAL A 36 -6.54 19.28 -3.33
N MET A 37 -7.79 18.84 -3.33
CA MET A 37 -8.73 19.17 -4.40
C MET A 37 -9.08 20.66 -4.49
N ASN A 38 -8.90 21.43 -3.40
CA ASN A 38 -9.20 22.87 -3.34
C ASN A 38 -8.04 23.78 -3.78
N THR A 39 -6.88 23.24 -4.17
CA THR A 39 -5.76 24.08 -4.67
C THR A 39 -5.92 24.47 -6.15
N GLU A 40 -5.05 25.33 -6.71
CA GLU A 40 -5.22 25.95 -8.05
C GLU A 40 -4.57 25.18 -9.23
N GLU A 41 -4.83 23.89 -9.40
CA GLU A 41 -4.30 23.10 -10.54
C GLU A 41 -5.35 22.12 -11.06
N GLU A 42 -5.03 21.42 -12.15
CA GLU A 42 -5.92 20.47 -12.82
C GLU A 42 -6.35 19.33 -11.89
N GLN A 43 -7.67 19.12 -11.79
CA GLN A 43 -8.27 18.22 -10.81
C GLN A 43 -7.90 16.74 -11.02
N GLU A 44 -7.70 16.32 -12.27
CA GLU A 44 -7.36 14.93 -12.59
C GLU A 44 -5.92 14.59 -12.19
N GLU A 45 -4.97 15.47 -12.47
CA GLU A 45 -3.56 15.26 -12.14
C GLU A 45 -3.32 15.17 -10.64
N LYS A 46 -3.99 16.04 -9.87
CA LYS A 46 -3.92 16.02 -8.40
C LYS A 46 -4.46 14.75 -7.81
N LEU A 47 -5.62 14.31 -8.29
CA LEU A 47 -6.22 13.08 -7.84
C LEU A 47 -5.28 11.92 -8.08
N PHE A 48 -4.67 11.86 -9.27
CA PHE A 48 -3.73 10.81 -9.60
C PHE A 48 -2.47 10.85 -8.73
N ALA A 49 -1.85 12.03 -8.58
CA ALA A 49 -0.68 12.22 -7.74
C ALA A 49 -0.96 11.85 -6.27
N TYR A 50 -2.13 12.26 -5.76
CA TYR A 50 -2.56 11.96 -4.40
C TYR A 50 -2.81 10.47 -4.19
N LEU A 51 -3.44 9.79 -5.15
CA LEU A 51 -3.66 8.34 -5.09
C LEU A 51 -2.36 7.55 -5.08
N LEU A 52 -1.40 7.94 -5.93
CA LEU A 52 -0.06 7.36 -5.91
C LEU A 52 0.62 7.59 -4.55
N TRP A 53 0.50 8.80 -4.00
CA TRP A 53 1.08 9.12 -2.70
C TRP A 53 0.49 8.26 -1.56
N VAL A 54 -0.85 8.09 -1.52
CA VAL A 54 -1.51 7.22 -0.53
C VAL A 54 -1.05 5.77 -0.68
N LEU A 55 -0.99 5.26 -1.92
CA LEU A 55 -0.52 3.90 -2.20
C LEU A 55 0.91 3.66 -1.75
N VAL A 56 1.83 4.55 -2.13
CA VAL A 56 3.27 4.42 -1.83
C VAL A 56 3.53 4.48 -0.33
N ASN A 57 2.95 5.47 0.36
CA ASN A 57 3.15 5.60 1.80
C ASN A 57 2.55 4.42 2.57
N GLY A 58 1.35 3.98 2.20
CA GLY A 58 0.71 2.83 2.83
C GLY A 58 1.52 1.55 2.66
N VAL A 59 2.06 1.29 1.46
CA VAL A 59 2.87 0.08 1.23
C VAL A 59 4.22 0.16 1.95
N LEU A 60 4.92 1.29 1.87
CA LEU A 60 6.24 1.43 2.49
C LEU A 60 6.16 1.40 4.01
N SER A 61 5.20 2.10 4.61
CA SER A 61 5.02 2.13 6.06
C SER A 61 4.70 0.74 6.61
N GLU A 62 3.67 0.08 6.09
CA GLU A 62 3.23 -1.21 6.62
C GLU A 62 4.23 -2.33 6.34
N ALA A 63 4.83 -2.36 5.14
CA ALA A 63 5.85 -3.36 4.81
C ALA A 63 7.10 -3.20 5.67
N SER A 64 7.58 -1.97 5.88
CA SER A 64 8.77 -1.72 6.71
C SER A 64 8.54 -2.04 8.19
N LEU A 65 7.36 -1.70 8.73
CA LEU A 65 6.97 -2.06 10.10
C LEU A 65 6.88 -3.58 10.27
N CYS A 66 6.27 -4.29 9.32
CA CYS A 66 6.20 -5.75 9.34
C CYS A 66 7.58 -6.42 9.29
N ILE A 67 8.49 -5.93 8.44
CA ILE A 67 9.85 -6.47 8.34
C ILE A 67 10.64 -6.19 9.63
N SER A 68 10.52 -4.98 10.16
CA SER A 68 11.21 -4.55 11.38
C SER A 68 10.75 -5.32 12.61
N THR A 69 9.45 -5.52 12.77
CA THR A 69 8.88 -6.31 13.87
C THR A 69 9.30 -7.78 13.79
N GLU A 70 9.31 -8.39 12.60
CA GLU A 70 9.80 -9.77 12.44
C GLU A 70 11.31 -9.91 12.69
N LYS A 71 12.08 -8.88 12.36
CA LYS A 71 13.50 -8.81 12.69
C LYS A 71 13.72 -8.74 14.20
N GLN A 72 12.93 -7.93 14.92
CA GLN A 72 13.01 -7.79 16.38
C GLN A 72 12.55 -9.06 17.12
N MET A 73 11.51 -9.73 16.62
CA MET A 73 10.94 -10.95 17.23
C MET A 73 11.77 -12.21 16.92
N GLY A 74 12.83 -12.11 16.12
CA GLY A 74 13.67 -13.26 15.71
C GLY A 74 12.97 -14.25 14.77
N THR A 75 11.71 -14.00 14.39
CA THR A 75 10.92 -14.88 13.52
C THR A 75 11.42 -14.87 12.08
N LEU A 76 12.08 -13.80 11.65
CA LEU A 76 12.77 -13.71 10.36
C LEU A 76 13.91 -14.74 10.27
N GLN A 77 14.65 -14.97 11.36
CA GLN A 77 15.69 -16.01 11.41
C GLN A 77 15.10 -17.41 11.29
N ASN A 78 13.98 -17.67 11.95
CA ASN A 78 13.27 -18.95 11.83
C ASN A 78 12.71 -19.20 10.42
N LEU A 79 12.34 -18.14 9.69
CA LEU A 79 11.94 -18.22 8.29
C LEU A 79 13.12 -18.47 7.34
N MET A 80 14.30 -17.93 7.64
CA MET A 80 15.55 -18.18 6.89
C MET A 80 16.06 -19.62 7.03
N ILE A 81 15.67 -20.34 8.09
CA ILE A 81 16.00 -21.77 8.25
C ILE A 81 15.19 -22.65 7.27
N LYS A 82 14.05 -22.16 6.78
CA LYS A 82 13.30 -22.81 5.68
C LYS A 82 13.94 -22.44 4.32
N PRO A 83 13.71 -23.22 3.25
CA PRO A 83 14.31 -22.98 1.93
C PRO A 83 13.61 -21.84 1.17
N TYR A 84 13.46 -20.68 1.81
CA TYR A 84 12.94 -19.46 1.21
C TYR A 84 14.01 -18.38 1.26
N SER A 85 14.28 -17.73 0.13
CA SER A 85 15.22 -16.60 0.12
C SER A 85 14.59 -15.38 0.78
N ILE A 86 15.41 -14.55 1.42
CA ILE A 86 15.00 -13.26 2.00
C ILE A 86 14.26 -12.42 0.95
N MET A 87 14.74 -12.46 -0.30
CA MET A 87 14.13 -11.76 -1.42
C MET A 87 12.69 -12.19 -1.70
N GLN A 88 12.41 -13.49 -1.63
CA GLN A 88 11.06 -14.02 -1.82
C GLN A 88 10.12 -13.64 -0.67
N ILE A 89 10.63 -13.55 0.56
CA ILE A 89 9.81 -13.18 1.73
C ILE A 89 9.42 -11.70 1.64
N ILE A 90 10.38 -10.81 1.36
CA ILE A 90 10.14 -9.37 1.26
C ILE A 90 9.19 -9.06 0.09
N SER A 91 9.43 -9.63 -1.09
CA SER A 91 8.56 -9.41 -2.26
C SER A 91 7.13 -9.89 -2.06
N VAL A 92 6.93 -11.01 -1.36
CA VAL A 92 5.57 -11.49 -1.04
C VAL A 92 4.87 -10.55 -0.06
N LYS A 93 5.56 -10.07 0.97
CA LYS A 93 5.00 -9.13 1.95
C LYS A 93 4.61 -7.80 1.31
N THR A 94 5.49 -7.22 0.50
CA THR A 94 5.21 -5.94 -0.20
C THR A 94 4.04 -6.10 -1.16
N LEU A 95 3.94 -7.23 -1.86
CA LEU A 95 2.81 -7.52 -2.75
C LEU A 95 1.48 -7.65 -1.98
N ILE A 96 1.48 -8.30 -0.82
CA ILE A 96 0.27 -8.44 0.01
C ILE A 96 -0.19 -7.07 0.50
N TRP A 97 0.74 -6.25 1.02
CA TRP A 97 0.42 -4.90 1.48
C TRP A 97 0.02 -3.96 0.35
N PHE A 98 0.56 -4.14 -0.85
CA PHE A 98 0.10 -3.45 -2.05
C PHE A 98 -1.36 -3.77 -2.37
N MET A 99 -1.76 -5.05 -2.29
CA MET A 99 -3.16 -5.45 -2.52
C MET A 99 -4.10 -4.85 -1.47
N ILE A 100 -3.70 -4.80 -0.20
CA ILE A 100 -4.51 -4.20 0.88
C ILE A 100 -4.64 -2.69 0.67
N ASN A 101 -3.54 -1.99 0.43
CA ASN A 101 -3.56 -0.54 0.19
C ASN A 101 -4.26 -0.15 -1.12
N SER A 102 -4.28 -1.03 -2.12
CA SER A 102 -5.07 -0.83 -3.33
C SER A 102 -6.57 -0.72 -3.03
N VAL A 103 -7.08 -1.43 -2.03
CA VAL A 103 -8.49 -1.29 -1.60
C VAL A 103 -8.73 0.11 -1.01
N LYS A 104 -7.80 0.62 -0.20
CA LYS A 104 -7.86 1.99 0.36
C LYS A 104 -7.87 3.04 -0.77
N ALA A 105 -7.00 2.89 -1.76
CA ALA A 105 -6.96 3.77 -2.92
C ALA A 105 -8.25 3.74 -3.75
N LEU A 106 -8.86 2.55 -3.93
CA LEU A 106 -10.15 2.42 -4.61
C LEU A 106 -11.29 3.15 -3.86
N ILE A 107 -11.29 3.12 -2.53
CA ILE A 107 -12.24 3.87 -1.71
C ILE A 107 -12.04 5.39 -1.93
N CYS A 108 -10.80 5.87 -1.94
CA CYS A 108 -10.48 7.27 -2.23
C CYS A 108 -10.95 7.69 -3.63
N ILE A 109 -10.74 6.86 -4.65
CA ILE A 109 -11.27 7.09 -6.02
C ILE A 109 -12.79 7.16 -6.00
N GLY A 110 -13.45 6.24 -5.30
CA GLY A 110 -14.92 6.20 -5.20
C GLY A 110 -15.47 7.50 -4.61
N ILE A 111 -14.87 8.01 -3.53
CA ILE A 111 -15.26 9.28 -2.91
C ILE A 111 -14.99 10.44 -3.87
N ALA A 112 -13.84 10.46 -4.53
CA ALA A 112 -13.50 11.54 -5.46
C ALA A 112 -14.41 11.57 -6.70
N SER A 113 -14.92 10.42 -7.15
CA SER A 113 -15.85 10.33 -8.28
C SER A 113 -17.17 11.06 -8.04
N LEU A 114 -17.53 11.32 -6.78
CA LEU A 114 -18.70 12.14 -6.42
C LEU A 114 -18.47 13.64 -6.70
N PHE A 115 -17.21 14.07 -6.73
CA PHE A 115 -16.83 15.47 -6.88
C PHE A 115 -16.27 15.81 -8.28
N ILE A 116 -15.73 14.82 -9.01
CA ILE A 116 -14.99 15.04 -10.26
C ILE A 116 -15.44 14.02 -11.32
N LYS A 117 -15.52 14.46 -12.57
CA LYS A 117 -15.72 13.58 -13.72
C LYS A 117 -14.40 12.91 -14.08
N LEU A 118 -14.25 11.64 -13.73
CA LEU A 118 -13.00 10.88 -13.97
C LEU A 118 -12.84 10.53 -15.45
N SER A 119 -11.77 11.00 -16.08
CA SER A 119 -11.25 10.43 -17.33
C SER A 119 -10.07 9.50 -17.03
N PHE A 120 -10.21 8.20 -17.35
CA PHE A 120 -9.12 7.25 -17.18
C PHE A 120 -8.22 7.26 -18.41
N ARG A 121 -7.01 7.82 -18.28
CA ARG A 121 -5.96 7.73 -19.30
C ARG A 121 -5.08 6.51 -19.06
N PHE A 122 -4.74 5.79 -20.13
CA PHE A 122 -3.94 4.56 -20.05
C PHE A 122 -2.51 4.80 -19.56
N GLU A 123 -1.97 6.01 -19.76
CA GLU A 123 -0.64 6.44 -19.33
C GLU A 123 -0.45 6.29 -17.81
N TYR A 124 -1.50 6.55 -17.04
CA TYR A 124 -1.51 6.43 -15.59
C TYR A 124 -1.28 4.99 -15.10
N PHE A 125 -1.70 3.99 -15.87
CA PHE A 125 -1.48 2.59 -15.52
C PHE A 125 0.00 2.21 -15.57
N TYR A 126 0.75 2.73 -16.56
CA TYR A 126 2.20 2.51 -16.64
C TYR A 126 2.95 3.13 -15.46
N ILE A 127 2.53 4.31 -15.03
CA ILE A 127 3.12 5.00 -13.88
C ILE A 127 2.91 4.18 -12.60
N VAL A 128 1.70 3.66 -12.37
CA VAL A 128 1.41 2.79 -11.21
C VAL A 128 2.31 1.56 -11.21
N ILE A 129 2.50 0.89 -12.34
CA ILE A 129 3.39 -0.28 -12.44
C ILE A 129 4.83 0.10 -12.08
N LEU A 130 5.33 1.22 -12.61
CA LEU A 130 6.70 1.67 -12.34
C LEU A 130 6.90 2.00 -10.85
N VAL A 131 5.91 2.63 -10.23
CA VAL A 131 5.89 2.91 -8.79
C VAL A 131 5.88 1.62 -7.97
N CYS A 132 5.15 0.58 -8.38
CA CYS A 132 5.17 -0.73 -7.71
C CYS A 132 6.57 -1.34 -7.69
N PHE A 133 7.30 -1.29 -8.83
CA PHE A 133 8.69 -1.73 -8.90
C PHE A 133 9.61 -0.88 -8.01
N GLY A 134 9.40 0.43 -7.98
CA GLY A 134 10.12 1.33 -7.07
C GLY A 134 9.92 0.99 -5.60
N CYS A 135 8.67 0.78 -5.17
CA CYS A 135 8.34 0.37 -3.80
C CYS A 135 8.97 -0.97 -3.43
N MET A 136 8.98 -1.94 -4.36
CA MET A 136 9.68 -3.21 -4.14
C MET A 136 11.18 -2.98 -3.92
N GLY A 137 11.82 -2.14 -4.72
CA GLY A 137 13.24 -1.79 -4.60
C GLY A 137 13.59 -1.18 -3.24
N ILE A 138 12.80 -0.21 -2.77
CA ILE A 138 13.03 0.49 -1.49
C ILE A 138 12.82 -0.46 -0.31
N SER A 139 11.90 -1.42 -0.43
CA SER A 139 11.62 -2.40 0.64
C SER A 139 12.79 -3.37 0.91
N TYR A 140 13.81 -3.38 0.06
CA TYR A 140 15.03 -4.17 0.25
C TYR A 140 16.15 -3.42 1.01
N ILE A 141 16.02 -2.10 1.19
CA ILE A 141 16.96 -1.25 1.95
C ILE A 141 16.57 -1.28 3.43
#